data_AF-A0A9X4L4W3-F1
#
_entry.id   AF-A0A9X4L4W3-F1
#
_cell.length_a   1.000
_cell.length_b   1.000
_cell.length_c   1.000
_cell.angle_alpha   90.00
_cell.angle_beta   90.00
_cell.angle_gamma   90.00
#
_symmetry.space_group_name_H-M   'P 1'
#
loop_
_entity.id
_entity.type
_entity.pdbx_description
1 polymer ?
#
loop_
_entity_poly.entity_id
_entity_poly.type
_entity_poly.pdbx_seq_one_letter_code
_entity_poly.pdbx_strand_id
1 'polypeptide(L)' 'MTNGSEVLIWKQNKVAKKFIEVQATSPQSAKTYESLHIKYSRTFKNLLKKEVIKKTENKYYLDIEAWDKFRKSFKRLFIL' A
#
# COMPACT_ATOMS: atom_id res chain seq x y z
N MET A 1 14.87 20.63 2.21
CA MET A 1 15.28 19.51 1.33
C MET A 1 14.36 18.35 1.65
N THR A 2 13.55 17.86 0.71
CA THR A 2 12.67 16.72 0.97
C THR A 2 13.53 15.46 1.02
N ASN A 3 13.55 14.77 2.15
CA ASN A 3 14.40 13.61 2.32
C ASN A 3 13.86 12.48 1.43
N GLY A 4 14.73 11.72 0.74
CA GLY A 4 14.28 10.69 -0.23
C GLY A 4 13.34 9.63 0.40
N SER A 5 13.50 9.40 1.69
CA SER A 5 12.64 8.57 2.53
C SER A 5 11.21 9.12 2.68
N GLU A 6 11.05 10.44 2.84
CA GLU A 6 9.74 11.09 2.96
C GLU A 6 8.94 10.94 1.67
N VAL A 7 9.60 11.09 0.52
CA VAL A 7 8.98 10.89 -0.80
C VAL A 7 8.51 9.45 -0.98
N LEU A 8 9.30 8.47 -0.51
CA LEU A 8 8.93 7.06 -0.56
C LEU A 8 7.71 6.76 0.32
N ILE A 9 7.70 7.24 1.57
CA ILE A 9 6.59 7.09 2.51
C ILE A 9 5.33 7.74 1.94
N TRP A 10 5.45 8.94 1.36
CA TRP A 10 4.33 9.63 0.74
C TRP A 10 3.73 8.82 -0.42
N LYS A 11 4.55 8.22 -1.29
CA LYS A 11 4.08 7.33 -2.37
C LYS A 11 3.37 6.09 -1.81
N GLN A 12 3.91 5.45 -0.77
CA GLN A 12 3.28 4.29 -0.13
C GLN A 12 1.91 4.64 0.46
N ASN A 13 1.82 5.76 1.18
CA ASN A 13 0.57 6.27 1.72
C ASN A 13 -0.45 6.59 0.62
N LYS A 14 -0.01 7.17 -0.50
CA LYS A 14 -0.89 7.46 -1.66
C LYS A 14 -1.47 6.17 -2.26
N VAL A 15 -0.68 5.10 -2.34
CA VAL A 15 -1.18 3.79 -2.80
C VAL A 15 -2.20 3.24 -1.81
N ALA A 16 -1.85 3.13 -0.52
CA ALA A 16 -2.77 2.60 0.50
C ALA A 16 -4.08 3.40 0.59
N LYS A 17 -4.00 4.73 0.47
CA LYS A 17 -5.19 5.60 0.46
C LYS A 17 -6.15 5.24 -0.67
N LYS A 18 -5.65 4.87 -1.86
CA LYS A 18 -6.50 4.48 -2.99
C LYS A 18 -7.33 3.23 -2.69
N PHE A 19 -6.74 2.23 -2.03
CA PHE A 19 -7.48 1.04 -1.59
C PHE A 19 -8.58 1.40 -0.57
N ILE A 20 -8.27 2.26 0.40
CA ILE A 20 -9.22 2.69 1.42
C ILE A 20 -10.37 3.50 0.80
N GLU A 21 -10.06 4.43 -0.11
CA GLU A 21 -11.05 5.26 -0.82
C GLU A 21 -12.08 4.41 -1.59
N VAL A 22 -11.64 3.28 -2.19
CA VAL A 22 -12.54 2.37 -2.93
C VAL A 22 -12.99 1.15 -2.12
N GLN A 23 -12.72 1.17 -0.80
CA GLN A 23 -13.04 0.10 0.16
C GLN A 23 -12.46 -1.28 -0.20
N ALA A 24 -11.37 -1.34 -0.95
CA ALA A 24 -10.68 -2.58 -1.30
C ALA A 24 -9.76 -3.03 -0.15
N THR A 25 -10.33 -3.37 1.00
CA THR A 25 -9.59 -3.64 2.25
C THR A 25 -9.79 -5.06 2.79
N SER A 26 -10.45 -5.93 2.02
CA SER A 26 -10.64 -7.34 2.35
C SER A 26 -10.71 -8.18 1.06
N PRO A 27 -10.56 -9.51 1.13
CA PRO A 27 -10.73 -10.38 -0.03
C PRO A 27 -12.07 -10.18 -0.74
N GLN A 28 -13.16 -10.00 0.03
CA GLN A 28 -14.52 -9.86 -0.49
C GLN A 28 -14.74 -8.53 -1.23
N SER A 29 -13.97 -7.50 -0.85
CA SER A 29 -14.05 -6.16 -1.44
C SER A 29 -12.93 -5.88 -2.45
N ALA A 30 -12.11 -6.89 -2.77
CA ALA A 30 -10.96 -6.74 -3.64
C ALA A 30 -11.34 -6.19 -5.02
N LYS A 31 -10.43 -5.38 -5.59
CA LYS A 31 -10.64 -4.63 -6.83
C LYS A 31 -9.55 -4.94 -7.84
N THR A 32 -9.84 -4.82 -9.13
CA THR A 32 -8.82 -5.03 -10.18
C THR A 32 -7.80 -3.89 -10.16
N TYR A 33 -6.60 -4.14 -10.68
CA TYR A 33 -5.55 -3.12 -10.74
C TYR A 33 -6.01 -1.86 -11.50
N GLU A 34 -6.75 -2.04 -12.58
CA GLU A 34 -7.29 -0.96 -13.41
C GLU A 34 -8.24 -0.07 -12.60
N SER A 35 -9.16 -0.69 -11.85
CA SER A 35 -10.16 0.04 -11.04
C SER A 35 -9.58 0.77 -9.83
N LEU A 36 -8.37 0.42 -9.40
CA LEU A 36 -7.67 1.08 -8.29
C LEU A 36 -7.01 2.40 -8.73
N HIS A 37 -6.86 2.64 -10.04
CA HIS A 37 -6.24 3.84 -10.62
C HIS A 37 -4.89 4.23 -9.96
N ILE A 38 -4.03 3.24 -9.72
CA ILE A 38 -2.76 3.44 -9.01
C ILE A 38 -1.71 4.07 -9.92
N LYS A 39 -1.27 5.29 -9.58
CA LYS A 39 -0.20 6.02 -10.29
C LYS A 39 1.19 5.43 -10.06
N TYR A 40 1.47 4.87 -8.88
CA TYR A 40 2.81 4.45 -8.45
C TYR A 40 2.99 2.93 -8.53
N SER A 41 3.07 2.38 -9.75
CA SER A 41 3.13 0.94 -10.00
C SER A 41 4.30 0.22 -9.30
N ARG A 42 5.49 0.83 -9.27
CA ARG A 42 6.66 0.29 -8.55
C ARG A 42 6.40 0.20 -7.04
N THR A 43 5.79 1.22 -6.46
CA THR A 43 5.42 1.23 -5.04
C THR A 43 4.36 0.19 -4.74
N PHE A 44 3.35 0.04 -5.60
CA PHE A 44 2.35 -1.03 -5.50
C PHE A 44 3.00 -2.41 -5.51
N LYS A 45 3.88 -2.70 -6.47
CA LYS A 45 4.59 -3.99 -6.56
C LYS A 45 5.44 -4.26 -5.31
N ASN A 46 6.06 -3.23 -4.74
CA ASN A 46 6.82 -3.36 -3.50
C ASN A 46 5.90 -3.70 -2.31
N LEU A 47 4.75 -3.03 -2.18
CA LEU A 47 3.78 -3.32 -1.12
C LEU A 47 3.14 -4.71 -1.29
N LEU A 48 2.95 -5.16 -2.54
CA LEU A 48 2.51 -6.52 -2.86
C LEU A 48 3.56 -7.55 -2.42
N LYS A 49 4.84 -7.36 -2.79
CA LYS A 49 5.95 -8.23 -2.35
C LYS A 49 6.12 -8.27 -0.81
N LYS A 50 5.68 -7.22 -0.12
CA LYS A 50 5.74 -7.11 1.34
C LYS A 50 4.48 -7.65 2.04
N GLU A 51 3.56 -8.29 1.30
CA GLU A 51 2.31 -8.86 1.83
C GLU A 51 1.41 -7.81 2.50
N VAL A 52 1.60 -6.53 2.20
CA VAL A 52 0.74 -5.42 2.65
C VAL A 52 -0.48 -5.30 1.74
N ILE A 53 -0.25 -5.45 0.44
CA ILE A 53 -1.31 -5.62 -0.55
C ILE A 53 -1.34 -7.11 -0.86
N LYS A 54 -2.52 -7.71 -0.85
CA LYS A 54 -2.70 -9.12 -1.16
C LYS A 54 -3.44 -9.27 -2.47
N LYS A 55 -3.10 -10.32 -3.21
CA LYS A 55 -3.74 -10.69 -4.48
C LYS A 55 -4.73 -11.83 -4.21
N THR A 56 -5.93 -11.72 -4.77
CA THR A 56 -6.93 -12.78 -4.83
C THR A 56 -7.38 -12.90 -6.27
N GLU A 57 -7.09 -14.04 -6.91
CA GLU A 57 -7.29 -14.23 -8.35
C GLU A 57 -6.66 -13.10 -9.17
N ASN A 58 -7.44 -12.23 -9.81
CA ASN A 58 -7.00 -11.05 -10.58
C ASN A 58 -7.30 -9.72 -9.90
N LYS A 59 -7.64 -9.74 -8.60
CA LYS A 59 -7.98 -8.58 -7.78
C LYS A 59 -6.99 -8.41 -6.64
N TYR A 60 -7.00 -7.23 -6.06
CA TYR A 60 -6.11 -6.82 -5.00
C TYR A 60 -6.89 -6.14 -3.88
N TYR A 61 -6.43 -6.32 -2.65
CA TYR A 61 -6.91 -5.60 -1.49
C TYR A 61 -5.76 -5.21 -0.58
N LEU A 62 -5.96 -4.14 0.20
CA LEU A 62 -5.04 -3.74 1.26
C LEU A 62 -5.38 -4.52 2.53
N ASP A 63 -4.41 -5.27 3.04
CA ASP A 63 -4.52 -5.88 4.37
C ASP A 63 -4.23 -4.78 5.42
N ILE A 64 -5.27 -4.37 6.14
CA ILE A 64 -5.18 -3.25 7.10
C ILE A 64 -4.20 -3.58 8.24
N GLU A 65 -4.18 -4.82 8.72
CA GLU A 65 -3.29 -5.22 9.80
C GLU A 65 -1.83 -5.24 9.35
N ALA A 66 -1.57 -5.80 8.16
CA ALA A 66 -0.24 -5.79 7.56
C ALA A 66 0.22 -4.34 7.29
N TRP A 67 -0.68 -3.47 6.83
CA TRP A 67 -0.39 -2.05 6.61
C TRP A 67 0.00 -1.31 7.89
N ASP A 68 -0.72 -1.52 8.99
CA ASP A 68 -0.39 -0.88 10.27
C ASP A 68 0.97 -1.35 10.81
N LYS A 69 1.24 -2.66 10.76
CA LYS A 69 2.55 -3.23 11.13
C LYS A 69 3.68 -2.66 10.26
N PHE A 70 3.46 -2.57 8.96
CA PHE A 70 4.43 -2.01 8.01
C PHE A 70 4.71 -0.52 8.27
N ARG A 71 3.69 0.28 8.54
CA ARG A 71 3.88 1.71 8.87
C ARG A 71 4.66 1.89 10.17
N LYS A 72 4.39 1.06 11.18
CA LYS A 72 5.10 1.10 12.47
C LYS A 72 6.58 0.73 12.30
N SER A 73 6.90 -0.28 11.49
CA SER A 73 8.31 -0.66 11.26
C SER A 73 9.08 0.41 10.50
N PHE A 74 8.47 1.06 9.49
CA PHE A 74 9.10 2.19 8.79
C PHE A 74 9.33 3.38 9.71
N LYS A 75 8.36 3.76 10.54
CA LYS A 75 8.55 4.84 11.53
C LYS A 75 9.73 4.55 12.46
N ARG A 76 9.89 3.31 12.93
CA ARG A 76 11.01 2.92 13.81
C ARG A 76 12.38 3.08 13.13
N LEU A 77 12.48 2.79 11.84
CA LEU A 77 13.74 2.90 11.08
C LEU A 77 14.22 4.35 10.86
N PHE A 78 13.34 5.35 10.98
CA PHE A 78 13.67 6.76 10.76
C PHE A 78 13.67 7.60 12.06
N ILE A 79 13.42 6.97 13.21
CA ILE A 79 13.52 7.61 14.53
C ILE A 79 14.87 7.28 15.21
N LEU A 80 15.63 6.31 14.66
CA LEU A 80 17.00 5.98 15.03
C LEU A 80 17.98 6.70 14.09
#